data_AF-E4WVN1-F1
#
_entry.id   AF-E4WVN1-F1
#
_cell.length_a   1.000
_cell.length_b   1.000
_cell.length_c   1.000
_cell.angle_alpha   90.00
_cell.angle_beta   90.00
_cell.angle_gamma   90.00
#
_symmetry.space_group_name_H-M   'P 1'
#
loop_
_entity.id
_entity.type
_entity.pdbx_description
1 polymer ?
#
loop_
_entity_poly.entity_id
_entity_poly.type
_entity_poly.pdbx_seq_one_letter_code
_entity_poly.pdbx_strand_id
1 'polypeptide(L)'
;MNVCGHDYLKVVENGVERNFCGFNEGGDNYSNSNTRSEKEGGKWTPDLPNASKNGFQKMFVLGGKATVSLSTDYNMQYNGFSFDIVEGDRLDVIEYHAQRVFNSLSDEGFAARYISRMNKMLAKARDADTGASCYEENGFEEASDVTVFDEDDMCKLNGQVNAALNSWARNYACAGRGKGYRQIIRQSRKVRNFFNDQNGC
;
A
#
# COMPACT_ATOMS: atom_id res chain seq x y z
N MET A 1 12.03 14.84 14.91
CA MET A 1 12.19 14.56 13.46
C MET A 1 13.41 13.66 13.33
N ASN A 2 13.23 12.41 12.91
CA ASN A 2 14.35 11.49 12.69
C ASN A 2 14.94 11.79 11.30
N VAL A 3 16.09 12.45 11.28
CA VAL A 3 16.82 12.77 10.06
C VAL A 3 17.69 11.56 9.69
N CYS A 4 17.68 11.19 8.41
CA CYS A 4 18.51 10.13 7.86
C CYS A 4 19.98 10.58 7.88
N GLY A 5 20.86 9.88 8.60
CA GLY A 5 22.24 10.34 8.82
C GLY A 5 23.22 10.02 7.69
N HIS A 6 22.96 8.97 6.90
CA HIS A 6 23.98 8.31 6.05
C HIS A 6 23.41 7.88 4.68
N ASP A 7 22.97 6.62 4.58
CA ASP A 7 22.45 6.04 3.34
C ASP A 7 20.92 6.07 3.29
N TYR A 8 20.37 6.34 2.12
CA TYR A 8 18.93 6.25 1.90
C TYR A 8 18.57 5.74 0.50
N LEU A 9 17.43 5.06 0.46
CA LEU A 9 16.76 4.63 -0.76
C LEU A 9 15.61 5.60 -1.04
N LYS A 10 15.66 6.23 -2.20
CA LYS A 10 14.60 7.10 -2.72
C LYS A 10 13.86 6.39 -3.84
N VAL A 11 12.54 6.35 -3.72
CA VAL A 11 11.66 5.85 -4.77
C VAL A 11 10.73 6.96 -5.20
N VAL A 12 10.70 7.23 -6.52
CA VAL A 12 9.81 8.21 -7.13
C VAL A 12 8.85 7.47 -8.06
N GLU A 13 7.56 7.60 -7.77
CA GLU A 13 6.45 7.08 -8.56
C GLU A 13 5.53 8.25 -8.92
N ASN A 14 5.30 8.50 -10.20
CA ASN A 14 4.32 9.50 -10.67
C ASN A 14 4.48 10.89 -10.00
N GLY A 15 5.72 11.28 -9.69
CA GLY A 15 6.05 12.55 -9.02
C GLY A 15 5.91 12.54 -7.49
N VAL A 16 5.41 11.45 -6.91
CA VAL A 16 5.36 11.24 -5.45
C VAL A 16 6.66 10.59 -4.99
N GLU A 17 7.31 11.24 -4.04
CA GLU A 17 8.57 10.79 -3.45
C GLU A 17 8.35 10.06 -2.13
N ARG A 18 9.02 8.91 -1.96
CA ARG A 18 9.12 8.20 -0.68
C ARG A 18 10.57 7.82 -0.39
N ASN A 19 10.95 7.93 0.87
CA ASN A 19 12.32 7.72 1.33
C ASN A 19 12.40 6.66 2.42
N PHE A 20 13.35 5.74 2.27
CA PHE A 20 13.70 4.75 3.28
C PHE A 20 15.13 4.98 3.76
N CYS A 21 15.29 5.12 5.07
CA CYS A 21 16.56 5.10 5.76
C CYS A 21 16.91 3.68 6.11
N GLY A 22 18.01 3.16 5.54
CA GLY A 22 18.54 1.87 5.98
C GLY A 22 18.70 1.86 7.51
N PHE A 23 18.14 0.86 8.19
CA PHE A 23 18.35 0.67 9.62
C PHE A 23 19.11 -0.62 9.89
N ASN A 24 20.07 -0.50 10.80
CA ASN A 24 21.03 -1.51 11.23
C ASN A 24 20.47 -2.35 12.38
N GLU A 25 20.55 -3.67 12.27
CA GLU A 25 20.64 -4.49 13.49
C GLU A 25 22.01 -4.21 14.14
N GLY A 26 22.02 -3.59 15.33
CA GLY A 26 23.25 -3.40 16.14
C GLY A 26 23.50 -2.03 16.77
N GLY A 27 22.57 -1.07 16.68
CA GLY A 27 22.81 0.34 17.06
C GLY A 27 22.47 0.78 18.49
N ASP A 28 22.08 -0.12 19.41
CA ASP A 28 21.68 0.28 20.78
C ASP A 28 22.86 0.59 21.72
N ASN A 29 24.08 0.75 21.19
CA ASN A 29 25.28 1.08 21.96
C ASN A 29 25.92 2.42 21.58
N TYR A 30 25.14 3.43 21.18
CA TYR A 30 25.58 4.81 21.38
C TYR A 30 25.04 5.31 22.72
N SER A 31 25.81 4.93 23.74
CA SER A 31 25.74 5.48 25.08
C SER A 31 25.70 7.00 25.04
N ASN A 32 24.76 7.50 25.82
CA ASN A 32 24.67 8.86 26.31
C ASN A 32 26.07 9.32 26.80
N SER A 33 26.80 10.08 25.98
CA SER A 33 27.92 10.87 26.47
C SER A 33 28.09 12.12 25.62
N ASN A 34 28.04 13.24 26.32
CA ASN A 34 28.32 14.57 25.81
C ASN A 34 29.67 14.62 25.10
N THR A 35 29.66 14.76 23.78
CA THR A 35 30.75 15.46 23.08
C THR A 35 30.22 16.00 21.76
N ARG A 36 29.92 17.30 21.78
CA ARG A 36 29.82 18.14 20.60
C ARG A 36 31.21 18.18 19.97
N SER A 37 31.48 17.28 19.04
CA SER A 37 32.56 17.43 18.07
C SER A 37 31.91 17.65 16.71
N GLU A 38 31.83 18.92 16.35
CA GLU A 38 31.68 19.37 14.97
C GLU A 38 32.76 18.66 14.13
N LYS A 39 32.34 17.69 13.32
CA LYS A 39 33.14 17.27 12.17
C LYS A 39 32.62 18.03 10.97
N GLU A 40 33.40 19.03 10.56
CA GLU A 40 33.36 19.61 9.23
C GLU A 40 33.50 18.49 8.18
N GLY A 41 32.58 18.45 7.21
CA GLY A 41 32.70 17.62 6.00
C GLY A 41 31.62 16.56 5.79
N GLY A 42 30.79 16.24 6.78
CA GLY A 42 29.60 15.41 6.56
C GLY A 42 28.50 16.24 5.92
N LYS A 43 28.27 16.12 4.61
CA LYS A 43 27.10 16.72 3.96
C LYS A 43 25.83 16.10 4.58
N TRP A 44 25.27 16.78 5.57
CA TRP A 44 23.90 16.55 6.01
C TRP A 44 22.99 16.69 4.79
N THR A 45 22.25 15.64 4.45
CA THR A 45 21.24 15.68 3.38
C THR A 45 20.04 16.47 3.90
N PRO A 46 19.86 17.72 3.46
CA PRO A 46 18.74 18.52 3.90
C PRO A 46 17.49 17.96 3.22
N ASP A 47 16.46 17.70 4.01
CA ASP A 47 15.07 17.52 3.57
C ASP A 47 14.74 16.21 2.83
N LEU A 48 14.81 15.08 3.54
CA LEU A 48 14.13 13.84 3.12
C LEU A 48 12.67 13.84 3.58
N PRO A 49 11.67 14.01 2.69
CA PRO A 49 10.27 13.85 3.07
C PRO A 49 10.01 12.41 3.50
N ASN A 50 9.46 12.22 4.71
CA ASN A 50 8.95 10.95 5.23
C ASN A 50 9.95 9.79 5.33
N ALA A 51 11.15 10.06 5.86
CA ALA A 51 12.16 9.06 6.17
C ALA A 51 11.66 7.96 7.15
N SER A 52 11.53 6.72 6.67
CA SER A 52 11.20 5.53 7.48
C SER A 52 12.46 4.74 7.85
N LYS A 53 12.49 4.15 9.06
CA LYS A 53 13.53 3.17 9.48
C LYS A 53 13.11 1.71 9.27
N ASN A 54 11.84 1.44 8.93
CA ASN A 54 11.25 0.11 8.94
C ASN A 54 11.12 -0.52 7.53
N GLY A 55 11.87 -0.01 6.56
CA GLY A 55 11.71 -0.37 5.15
C GLY A 55 10.52 0.31 4.49
N PHE A 56 10.28 -0.07 3.23
CA PHE A 56 8.98 0.06 2.59
C PHE A 56 8.20 -1.22 2.87
N GLN A 57 7.04 -1.14 3.52
CA GLN A 57 6.29 -2.35 3.90
C GLN A 57 5.74 -3.11 2.67
N LYS A 58 5.29 -2.36 1.65
CA LYS A 58 5.00 -2.78 0.26
C LYS A 58 4.74 -1.52 -0.58
N MET A 59 5.23 -1.44 -1.81
CA MET A 59 4.93 -0.34 -2.73
C MET A 59 4.39 -0.91 -4.03
N PHE A 60 3.22 -0.42 -4.46
CA PHE A 60 2.65 -0.74 -5.76
C PHE A 60 2.91 0.42 -6.71
N VAL A 61 3.47 0.12 -7.89
CA VAL A 61 3.82 1.12 -8.90
C VAL A 61 2.85 1.01 -10.07
N LEU A 62 1.95 1.98 -10.21
CA LEU A 62 0.99 2.02 -11.32
C LEU A 62 1.63 2.65 -12.56
N GLY A 63 1.46 2.01 -13.73
CA GLY A 63 1.93 2.54 -15.02
C GLY A 63 3.32 2.07 -15.45
N GLY A 64 3.89 1.08 -14.75
CA GLY A 64 5.08 0.32 -15.19
C GLY A 64 6.40 1.08 -15.17
N LYS A 65 6.47 2.26 -14.54
CA LYS A 65 7.72 3.00 -14.36
C LYS A 65 7.87 3.52 -12.92
N ALA A 66 9.02 3.25 -12.32
CA ALA A 66 9.48 3.91 -11.11
C ALA A 66 10.96 4.23 -11.27
N THR A 67 11.42 5.28 -10.61
CA THR A 67 12.85 5.56 -10.48
C THR A 67 13.29 5.22 -9.06
N VAL A 68 14.25 4.31 -8.97
CA VAL A 68 14.92 3.96 -7.73
C VAL A 68 16.28 4.64 -7.72
N SER A 69 16.56 5.42 -6.68
CA SER A 69 17.84 6.11 -6.50
C SER A 69 18.42 5.73 -5.15
N LEU A 70 19.61 5.14 -5.18
CA LEU A 70 20.40 4.87 -4.01
C LEU A 70 21.37 6.04 -3.81
N SER A 71 21.31 6.67 -2.65
CA SER A 71 22.28 7.68 -2.24
C SER A 71 23.08 7.14 -1.08
N THR A 72 24.41 7.18 -1.22
CA THR A 72 25.33 6.76 -0.15
C THR A 72 26.23 7.90 0.26
N ASP A 73 26.64 7.89 1.53
CA ASP A 73 27.66 8.81 2.04
C ASP A 73 29.10 8.27 1.86
N TYR A 74 29.25 7.16 1.13
CA TYR A 74 30.48 6.39 0.89
C TYR A 74 31.07 5.72 2.14
N ASN A 75 30.35 5.65 3.26
CA ASN A 75 30.79 4.92 4.44
C ASN A 75 30.48 3.42 4.29
N MET A 76 31.50 2.60 4.04
CA MET A 76 31.37 1.15 3.78
C MET A 76 31.07 0.30 5.03
N GLN A 77 30.60 0.91 6.12
CA GLN A 77 30.37 0.23 7.40
C GLN A 77 29.03 -0.50 7.50
N TYR A 78 28.09 -0.27 6.58
CA TYR A 78 26.70 -0.68 6.76
C TYR A 78 26.19 -1.65 5.69
N ASN A 79 25.20 -2.46 6.09
CA ASN A 79 24.48 -3.35 5.19
C ASN A 79 23.62 -2.52 4.23
N GLY A 80 23.67 -2.85 2.94
CA GLY A 80 22.92 -2.14 1.89
C GLY A 80 21.42 -2.45 1.91
N PHE A 81 20.77 -2.26 0.76
CA PHE A 81 19.34 -2.45 0.60
C PHE A 81 19.07 -3.76 -0.16
N SER A 82 18.03 -4.49 0.24
CA SER A 82 17.46 -5.57 -0.54
C SER A 82 15.99 -5.24 -0.80
N PHE A 83 15.55 -5.44 -2.03
CA PHE A 83 14.14 -5.36 -2.39
C PHE A 83 13.85 -6.32 -3.55
N ASP A 84 12.64 -6.87 -3.53
CA ASP A 84 12.13 -7.68 -4.61
C ASP A 84 11.17 -6.84 -5.46
N ILE A 85 11.40 -6.81 -6.77
CA ILE A 85 10.42 -6.32 -7.73
C ILE A 85 9.65 -7.53 -8.21
N VAL A 86 8.41 -7.65 -7.77
CA VAL A 86 7.49 -8.71 -8.17
C VAL A 86 6.36 -8.12 -8.99
N GLU A 87 5.84 -8.92 -9.92
CA GLU A 87 4.60 -8.57 -10.60
C GLU A 87 3.45 -8.54 -9.59
N GLY A 88 2.72 -7.43 -9.55
CA GLY A 88 1.59 -7.27 -8.64
C GLY A 88 0.38 -8.06 -9.14
N ASP A 89 -0.34 -8.69 -8.21
CA ASP A 89 -1.57 -9.40 -8.54
C ASP A 89 -2.77 -8.44 -8.66
N ARG A 90 -3.95 -9.00 -9.00
CA ARG A 90 -5.17 -8.21 -9.13
C ARG A 90 -5.60 -7.54 -7.82
N LEU A 91 -5.36 -8.18 -6.67
CA LEU A 91 -5.68 -7.57 -5.38
C LEU A 91 -4.74 -6.40 -5.08
N ASP A 92 -3.48 -6.43 -5.52
CA ASP A 92 -2.54 -5.31 -5.38
C ASP A 92 -3.08 -4.05 -6.08
N VAL A 93 -3.61 -4.21 -7.30
CA VAL A 93 -4.26 -3.12 -8.04
C VAL A 93 -5.48 -2.58 -7.29
N ILE A 94 -6.32 -3.46 -6.75
CA ILE A 94 -7.52 -3.08 -6.00
C ILE A 94 -7.15 -2.34 -4.70
N GLU A 95 -6.16 -2.84 -3.97
CA GLU A 95 -5.64 -2.23 -2.73
C GLU A 95 -5.05 -0.85 -3.00
N TYR A 96 -4.30 -0.69 -4.09
CA TYR A 96 -3.78 0.61 -4.52
C TYR A 96 -4.90 1.63 -4.73
N HIS A 97 -5.93 1.29 -5.50
CA HIS A 97 -7.05 2.19 -5.75
C HIS A 97 -7.91 2.41 -4.50
N ALA A 98 -8.04 1.43 -3.61
CA ALA A 98 -8.66 1.63 -2.30
C ALA A 98 -7.88 2.66 -1.46
N GLN A 99 -6.54 2.61 -1.48
CA GLN A 99 -5.70 3.59 -0.79
C GLN A 99 -5.89 5.01 -1.35
N ARG A 100 -6.11 5.16 -2.66
CA ARG A 100 -6.45 6.46 -3.26
C ARG A 100 -7.76 7.01 -2.69
N VAL A 101 -8.79 6.17 -2.56
CA VAL A 101 -10.04 6.55 -1.87
C VAL A 101 -9.78 6.89 -0.41
N PHE A 102 -8.90 6.17 0.30
CA PHE A 102 -8.58 6.50 1.69
C PHE A 102 -7.93 7.88 1.82
N ASN A 103 -6.99 8.18 0.93
CA ASN A 103 -6.24 9.43 0.93
C ASN A 103 -7.09 10.64 0.53
N SER A 104 -8.24 10.43 -0.13
CA SER A 104 -9.16 11.52 -0.48
C SER A 104 -10.11 11.91 0.65
N LEU A 105 -10.14 11.16 1.76
CA LEU A 105 -11.07 11.42 2.86
C LEU A 105 -10.51 12.45 3.84
N SER A 106 -11.29 13.50 4.11
CA SER A 106 -10.91 14.58 5.03
C SER A 106 -11.58 14.50 6.41
N ASP A 107 -12.74 13.85 6.54
CA ASP A 107 -13.41 13.65 7.83
C ASP A 107 -12.75 12.49 8.58
N GLU A 108 -11.96 12.78 9.63
CA GLU A 108 -11.19 11.78 10.37
C GLU A 108 -12.06 10.68 11.00
N GLY A 109 -13.24 11.04 11.52
CA GLY A 109 -14.13 10.10 12.22
C GLY A 109 -14.79 9.11 11.28
N PHE A 110 -15.26 9.62 10.13
CA PHE A 110 -15.79 8.78 9.06
C PHE A 110 -14.67 7.99 8.37
N ALA A 111 -13.55 8.64 8.04
CA ALA A 111 -12.41 8.03 7.37
C ALA A 111 -11.90 6.81 8.14
N ALA A 112 -11.66 6.94 9.44
CA ALA A 112 -11.20 5.83 10.28
C ALA A 112 -12.17 4.63 10.21
N ARG A 113 -13.49 4.88 10.20
CA ARG A 113 -14.50 3.82 10.12
C ARG A 113 -14.55 3.17 8.74
N TYR A 114 -14.53 3.97 7.68
CA TYR A 114 -14.54 3.47 6.30
C TYR A 114 -13.28 2.66 6.01
N ILE A 115 -12.10 3.22 6.30
CA ILE A 115 -10.79 2.58 6.14
C ILE A 115 -10.75 1.26 6.90
N SER A 116 -11.17 1.25 8.18
CA SER A 116 -11.22 0.01 8.97
C SER A 116 -12.13 -1.06 8.35
N ARG A 117 -13.29 -0.67 7.82
CA ARG A 117 -14.23 -1.59 7.17
C ARG A 117 -13.67 -2.13 5.86
N MET A 118 -13.05 -1.28 5.05
CA MET A 118 -12.47 -1.67 3.77
C MET A 118 -11.23 -2.55 3.96
N ASN A 119 -10.33 -2.21 4.89
CA ASN A 119 -9.17 -3.04 5.23
C ASN A 119 -9.56 -4.44 5.71
N LYS A 120 -10.65 -4.56 6.49
CA LYS A 120 -11.19 -5.88 6.86
C LYS A 120 -11.65 -6.70 5.65
N MET A 121 -12.13 -6.05 4.60
CA MET A 121 -12.56 -6.74 3.37
C MET A 121 -11.37 -7.17 2.53
N LEU A 122 -10.38 -6.30 2.39
CA LEU A 122 -9.12 -6.60 1.70
C LEU A 122 -8.37 -7.73 2.40
N ALA A 123 -8.25 -7.69 3.73
CA ALA A 123 -7.65 -8.79 4.51
C ALA A 123 -8.39 -10.11 4.30
N LYS A 124 -9.72 -10.10 4.33
CA LYS A 124 -10.53 -11.29 4.07
C LYS A 124 -10.37 -11.82 2.63
N ALA A 125 -10.16 -10.93 1.67
CA ALA A 125 -9.85 -11.31 0.30
C ALA A 125 -8.47 -12.00 0.24
N ARG A 126 -7.44 -11.41 0.84
CA ARG A 126 -6.10 -12.01 0.94
C ARG A 126 -6.13 -13.38 1.61
N ASP A 127 -6.85 -13.53 2.72
CA ASP A 127 -6.99 -14.81 3.42
C ASP A 127 -7.69 -15.89 2.57
N ALA A 128 -8.50 -15.47 1.58
CA ALA A 128 -9.23 -16.35 0.68
C ALA A 128 -8.49 -16.66 -0.62
N ASP A 129 -7.38 -15.95 -0.89
CA ASP A 129 -6.57 -16.08 -2.09
C ASP A 129 -5.65 -17.31 -1.99
N THR A 130 -5.81 -18.23 -2.93
CA THR A 130 -4.98 -19.44 -3.02
C THR A 130 -3.95 -19.35 -4.15
N GLY A 131 -3.89 -18.21 -4.86
CA GLY A 131 -3.05 -18.03 -6.05
C GLY A 131 -3.59 -18.72 -7.31
N ALA A 132 -4.74 -19.41 -7.23
CA ALA A 132 -5.39 -20.08 -8.35
C ALA A 132 -6.85 -19.64 -8.48
N SER A 133 -7.37 -19.62 -9.72
CA SER A 133 -8.80 -19.36 -9.95
C SER A 133 -9.64 -20.58 -9.54
N CYS A 134 -10.73 -20.33 -8.80
CA CYS A 134 -11.79 -21.29 -8.47
C CYS A 134 -13.13 -20.87 -9.08
N TYR A 135 -13.07 -20.14 -10.19
CA TYR A 135 -14.24 -19.66 -10.92
C TYR A 135 -15.20 -20.80 -11.33
N GLU A 136 -14.66 -21.93 -11.81
CA GLU A 136 -15.47 -23.11 -12.19
C GLU A 136 -16.27 -23.66 -11.01
N GLU A 137 -15.65 -23.72 -9.82
CA GLU A 137 -16.30 -24.14 -8.58
C GLU A 137 -17.36 -23.14 -8.10
N ASN A 138 -17.16 -21.86 -8.40
CA ASN A 138 -18.07 -20.79 -8.01
C ASN A 138 -19.28 -20.64 -8.95
N GLY A 139 -19.21 -21.19 -10.17
CA GLY A 139 -20.32 -21.34 -11.11
C GLY A 139 -20.80 -20.02 -11.72
N PHE A 140 -19.89 -19.10 -12.02
CA PHE A 140 -20.20 -17.85 -12.73
C PHE A 140 -19.87 -17.98 -14.23
N GLU A 141 -20.46 -17.13 -15.07
CA GLU A 141 -19.93 -16.76 -16.40
C GLU A 141 -19.00 -15.54 -16.21
N GLU A 142 -17.93 -15.39 -17.00
CA GLU A 142 -16.83 -14.45 -16.78
C GLU A 142 -17.39 -13.02 -16.66
N ALA A 143 -17.58 -12.54 -15.43
CA ALA A 143 -18.36 -11.34 -15.20
C ALA A 143 -17.44 -10.13 -15.20
N SER A 144 -17.47 -9.40 -16.32
CA SER A 144 -17.12 -7.98 -16.47
C SER A 144 -16.02 -7.50 -15.52
N ASP A 145 -14.78 -7.68 -15.93
CA ASP A 145 -13.65 -7.09 -15.25
C ASP A 145 -13.72 -5.56 -15.33
N VAL A 146 -13.76 -4.91 -14.16
CA VAL A 146 -13.47 -3.48 -14.08
C VAL A 146 -11.96 -3.33 -14.22
N THR A 147 -11.53 -2.91 -15.39
CA THR A 147 -10.12 -2.60 -15.71
C THR A 147 -9.83 -1.10 -15.69
N VAL A 148 -10.88 -0.27 -15.58
CA VAL A 148 -10.76 1.19 -15.60
C VAL A 148 -11.13 1.73 -14.22
N PHE A 149 -10.18 2.42 -13.60
CA PHE A 149 -10.34 3.13 -12.33
C PHE A 149 -10.27 4.64 -12.61
N ASP A 150 -11.31 5.35 -12.21
CA ASP A 150 -11.45 6.79 -12.38
C ASP A 150 -10.55 7.52 -11.38
N GLU A 151 -9.76 8.46 -11.87
CA GLU A 151 -8.77 9.16 -11.07
C GLU A 151 -9.33 10.43 -10.42
N ASP A 152 -10.40 10.97 -10.99
CA ASP A 152 -10.90 12.32 -10.72
C ASP A 152 -12.22 12.30 -9.95
N ASP A 153 -12.96 11.20 -10.01
CA ASP A 153 -14.26 11.02 -9.34
C ASP A 153 -14.19 9.91 -8.29
N MET A 154 -14.10 10.31 -7.01
CA MET A 154 -13.99 9.37 -5.90
C MET A 154 -15.26 8.54 -5.66
N CYS A 155 -16.44 9.05 -6.04
CA CYS A 155 -17.68 8.28 -6.00
C CYS A 155 -17.62 7.12 -7.00
N LYS A 156 -17.18 7.39 -8.23
CA LYS A 156 -16.96 6.36 -9.25
C LYS A 156 -15.85 5.41 -8.85
N LEU A 157 -14.73 5.94 -8.34
CA LEU A 157 -13.58 5.13 -7.90
C LEU A 157 -13.99 4.15 -6.81
N ASN A 158 -14.72 4.58 -5.78
CA ASN A 158 -15.25 3.69 -4.73
C ASN A 158 -16.17 2.61 -5.32
N GLY A 159 -17.00 2.96 -6.30
CA GLY A 159 -17.83 2.01 -7.04
C GLY A 159 -17.02 0.98 -7.83
N GLN A 160 -15.98 1.43 -8.52
CA GLN A 160 -15.07 0.59 -9.32
C GLN A 160 -14.23 -0.34 -8.45
N VAL A 161 -13.65 0.16 -7.35
CA VAL A 161 -12.96 -0.66 -6.34
C VAL A 161 -13.88 -1.75 -5.82
N ASN A 162 -15.15 -1.41 -5.53
CA ASN A 162 -16.13 -2.41 -5.08
C ASN A 162 -16.42 -3.47 -6.15
N ALA A 163 -16.63 -3.03 -7.39
CA ALA A 163 -16.93 -3.91 -8.51
C ALA A 163 -15.74 -4.83 -8.85
N ALA A 164 -14.52 -4.29 -8.84
CA ALA A 164 -13.28 -5.04 -9.03
C ALA A 164 -13.08 -6.08 -7.92
N LEU A 165 -13.30 -5.72 -6.65
CA LEU A 165 -13.24 -6.66 -5.52
C LEU A 165 -14.31 -7.75 -5.63
N ASN A 166 -15.51 -7.41 -6.11
CA ASN A 166 -16.57 -8.39 -6.32
C ASN A 166 -16.27 -9.32 -7.50
N SER A 167 -15.67 -8.82 -8.59
CA SER A 167 -15.18 -9.67 -9.69
C SER A 167 -14.11 -10.61 -9.18
N TRP A 168 -13.07 -10.06 -8.53
CA TRP A 168 -12.00 -10.85 -7.94
C TRP A 168 -12.54 -11.94 -7.02
N ALA A 169 -13.47 -11.62 -6.11
CA ALA A 169 -14.01 -12.58 -5.17
C ALA A 169 -14.72 -13.75 -5.86
N ARG A 170 -15.43 -13.52 -6.97
CA ARG A 170 -16.09 -14.61 -7.73
C ARG A 170 -15.10 -15.57 -8.37
N ASN A 171 -13.94 -15.06 -8.77
CA ASN A 171 -12.94 -15.81 -9.50
C ASN A 171 -11.92 -16.49 -8.58
N TYR A 172 -11.54 -15.85 -7.48
CA TYR A 172 -10.34 -16.22 -6.70
C TYR A 172 -10.57 -16.42 -5.19
N ALA A 173 -11.76 -16.13 -4.63
CA ALA A 173 -12.01 -16.38 -3.22
C ALA A 173 -12.41 -17.84 -2.95
N CYS A 174 -11.40 -18.71 -2.95
CA CYS A 174 -11.54 -20.17 -2.96
C CYS A 174 -11.60 -20.77 -1.55
N ALA A 175 -10.91 -20.15 -0.58
CA ALA A 175 -10.87 -20.65 0.79
C ALA A 175 -11.97 -20.05 1.69
N GLY A 176 -12.47 -20.86 2.65
CA GLY A 176 -13.33 -20.42 3.75
C GLY A 176 -14.62 -21.24 3.96
N ARG A 177 -15.10 -21.30 5.22
CA ARG A 177 -16.38 -21.95 5.56
C ARG A 177 -17.56 -21.19 4.94
N GLY A 178 -18.25 -21.83 4.00
CA GLY A 178 -19.50 -21.36 3.39
C GLY A 178 -19.29 -20.22 2.39
N LYS A 179 -19.26 -20.55 1.09
CA LYS A 179 -19.27 -19.63 -0.07
C LYS A 179 -18.60 -18.27 0.23
N GLY A 180 -17.29 -18.29 0.55
CA GLY A 180 -16.51 -17.15 1.02
C GLY A 180 -16.67 -15.89 0.14
N TYR A 181 -16.68 -16.08 -1.18
CA TYR A 181 -16.97 -15.03 -2.16
C TYR A 181 -18.29 -14.28 -1.88
N ARG A 182 -19.37 -14.98 -1.47
CA ARG A 182 -20.67 -14.34 -1.17
C ARG A 182 -20.59 -13.45 0.04
N GLN A 183 -19.77 -13.82 1.01
CA GLN A 183 -19.58 -13.03 2.22
C GLN A 183 -18.81 -11.76 1.88
N ILE A 184 -17.71 -11.89 1.12
CA ILE A 184 -16.92 -10.75 0.64
C ILE A 184 -17.80 -9.79 -0.15
N ILE A 185 -18.53 -10.28 -1.16
CA ILE A 185 -19.41 -9.43 -1.98
C ILE A 185 -20.46 -8.69 -1.15
N ARG A 186 -21.13 -9.40 -0.22
CA ARG A 186 -22.18 -8.80 0.61
C ARG A 186 -21.63 -7.73 1.55
N GLN A 187 -20.50 -8.00 2.18
CA GLN A 187 -19.89 -7.07 3.11
C GLN A 187 -19.28 -5.88 2.36
N SER A 188 -18.58 -6.13 1.25
CA SER A 188 -18.07 -5.14 0.31
C SER A 188 -19.16 -4.14 -0.10
N ARG A 189 -20.34 -4.61 -0.54
CA ARG A 189 -21.48 -3.72 -0.87
C ARG A 189 -21.92 -2.83 0.28
N LYS A 190 -21.89 -3.33 1.52
CA LYS A 190 -22.20 -2.50 2.71
C LYS A 190 -21.15 -1.43 2.94
N VAL A 191 -19.87 -1.72 2.70
CA VAL A 191 -18.79 -0.75 2.80
C VAL A 191 -18.94 0.34 1.73
N ARG A 192 -19.23 -0.05 0.48
CA ARG A 192 -19.52 0.91 -0.59
C ARG A 192 -20.70 1.81 -0.26
N ASN A 193 -21.83 1.24 0.14
CA ASN A 193 -23.01 2.04 0.47
C ASN A 193 -22.73 2.99 1.64
N PHE A 194 -22.00 2.54 2.67
CA PHE A 194 -21.58 3.41 3.77
C PHE A 194 -20.76 4.63 3.30
N PHE A 195 -19.95 4.47 2.25
CA PHE A 195 -19.24 5.59 1.63
C PHE A 195 -20.17 6.50 0.83
N ASN A 196 -21.01 5.92 -0.01
CA ASN A 196 -21.94 6.65 -0.86
C ASN A 196 -22.89 7.51 -0.02
N ASP A 197 -23.51 6.92 1.00
CA ASP A 197 -24.46 7.59 1.90
C ASP A 197 -23.83 8.83 2.58
N GLN A 198 -22.55 8.76 2.96
CA GLN A 198 -21.84 9.87 3.59
C GLN A 198 -21.46 10.97 2.60
N ASN A 199 -21.07 10.60 1.38
CA ASN A 199 -20.49 11.53 0.40
C ASN A 199 -21.49 12.02 -0.65
N GLY A 200 -22.76 11.59 -0.58
CA GLY A 200 -23.79 11.98 -1.55
C GLY A 200 -23.59 11.34 -2.92
N CYS A 201 -22.97 10.16 -2.95
CA CYS A 201 -22.98 9.23 -4.08
C CYS A 201 -24.11 8.20 -3.90
#